data_AF-A0A218ZAP5-F1
#
_entry.id   AF-A0A218ZAP5-F1
#
_cell.length_a   1.000
_cell.length_b   1.000
_cell.length_c   1.000
_cell.angle_alpha   90.00
_cell.angle_beta   90.00
_cell.angle_gamma   90.00
#
_symmetry.space_group_name_H-M   'P 1'
#
loop_
_entity.id
_entity.type
_entity.pdbx_description
1 polymer ?
#
loop_
_entity_poly.entity_id
_entity_poly.type
_entity_poly.pdbx_seq_one_letter_code
_entity_poly.pdbx_strand_id
1 'polypeptide(L)'
;MAPPAKKQKPNDGAPLGPIVFRTTGGLEQDVRLNVFGQEFHVHSCLLKAHSAFFSRFLDSSEKRPAAESAVTNGRYRYEWVTEVDENGDSWYLTSDSATGHQVDFAGYKTSQLFEQGYFHKLLCAVYGHTYELTGLKELKAMVSLADYYCMLPTFSRSLDVILLRSSKHGINMRHQCRDVFPLAAKLRNKLLFTESLIWLTGPFSNPAYKALKDPKLKKIAHYAYLEVSAKVTAVHRESVSSNRKNLLSTSYSMYLPEYYRMWKDEFGGMQSLKALMQNNLRLSPNEKAGGDVFLCAEIDDADLPWDVNEVDW
;
A
#
# COMPACT_ATOMS: atom_id res chain seq x y z
N MET A 1 43.65 -26.97 -22.84
CA MET A 1 42.60 -26.71 -21.83
C MET A 1 43.03 -25.51 -21.00
N ALA A 2 42.37 -24.36 -21.19
CA ALA A 2 42.59 -23.17 -20.36
C ALA A 2 41.74 -23.29 -19.08
N PRO A 3 42.25 -22.86 -17.90
CA PRO A 3 41.48 -22.95 -16.66
C PRO A 3 40.34 -21.90 -16.65
N PRO A 4 39.19 -22.22 -16.03
CA PRO A 4 38.03 -21.34 -16.02
C PRO A 4 38.28 -20.09 -15.17
N ALA A 5 37.89 -18.94 -15.73
CA ALA A 5 37.95 -17.64 -15.07
C ALA A 5 37.12 -17.66 -13.77
N LYS A 6 37.77 -17.31 -12.66
CA LYS A 6 37.11 -17.04 -11.38
C LYS A 6 36.16 -15.86 -11.57
N LYS A 7 34.86 -16.09 -11.35
CA LYS A 7 33.86 -15.01 -11.16
C LYS A 7 34.34 -14.12 -10.01
N GLN A 8 34.68 -12.87 -10.32
CA GLN A 8 34.91 -11.84 -9.34
C GLN A 8 33.62 -11.61 -8.54
N LYS A 9 33.72 -11.64 -7.21
CA LYS A 9 32.69 -11.10 -6.31
C LYS A 9 32.53 -9.60 -6.60
N PRO A 10 31.31 -9.06 -6.66
CA PRO A 10 31.13 -7.61 -6.72
C PRO A 10 31.67 -6.99 -5.44
N ASN A 11 32.39 -5.88 -5.62
CA ASN A 11 33.07 -5.10 -4.60
C ASN A 11 32.04 -4.38 -3.70
N ASP A 12 32.04 -4.67 -2.39
CA ASP A 12 31.25 -3.98 -1.35
C ASP A 12 31.87 -2.61 -0.94
N GLY A 13 32.16 -1.72 -1.89
CA GLY A 13 32.86 -0.47 -1.52
C GLY A 13 32.93 0.66 -2.54
N ALA A 14 32.17 0.61 -3.64
CA ALA A 14 32.03 1.79 -4.50
C ALA A 14 30.93 2.70 -3.94
N PRO A 15 31.16 4.02 -3.77
CA PRO A 15 30.10 4.95 -3.42
C PRO A 15 28.97 4.83 -4.44
N LEU A 16 27.73 4.64 -3.97
CA LEU A 16 26.57 4.67 -4.85
C LEU A 16 26.46 6.06 -5.46
N GLY A 17 26.30 6.13 -6.79
CA GLY A 17 26.10 7.41 -7.47
C GLY A 17 24.82 8.10 -7.00
N PRO A 18 24.76 9.45 -7.02
CA PRO A 18 23.59 10.17 -6.57
C PRO A 18 22.37 9.90 -7.48
N ILE A 19 21.21 9.72 -6.87
CA ILE A 19 19.92 9.60 -7.57
C ILE A 19 19.32 11.00 -7.70
N VAL A 20 19.21 11.49 -8.93
CA VAL A 20 18.74 12.86 -9.21
C VAL A 20 17.31 12.84 -9.71
N PHE A 21 16.41 13.46 -8.95
CA PHE A 21 15.04 13.68 -9.38
C PHE A 21 14.94 15.00 -10.15
N ARG A 22 14.38 14.95 -11.35
CA ARG A 22 14.24 16.11 -12.26
C ARG A 22 12.79 16.52 -12.39
N THR A 23 12.56 17.81 -12.62
CA THR A 23 11.24 18.36 -12.94
C THR A 23 11.20 18.85 -14.39
N THR A 24 10.02 18.82 -14.99
CA THR A 24 9.76 19.45 -16.29
C THR A 24 9.77 20.97 -16.10
N GLY A 25 10.90 21.61 -16.36
CA GLY A 25 11.07 23.06 -16.13
C GLY A 25 12.50 23.50 -15.86
N GLY A 26 13.43 22.56 -15.66
CA GLY A 26 14.85 22.89 -15.47
C GLY A 26 15.14 23.54 -14.11
N LEU A 27 14.26 23.37 -13.12
CA LEU A 27 14.56 23.76 -11.76
C LEU A 27 15.74 22.92 -11.25
N GLU A 28 16.73 23.58 -10.67
CA GLU A 28 17.88 22.91 -10.06
C GLU A 28 17.48 22.32 -8.69
N GLN A 29 18.10 21.19 -8.34
CA GLN A 29 17.89 20.55 -7.05
C GLN A 29 18.55 21.39 -5.95
N ASP A 30 17.77 21.79 -4.95
CA ASP A 30 18.23 22.60 -3.82
C ASP A 30 18.32 21.80 -2.51
N VAL A 31 18.02 20.50 -2.54
CA VAL A 31 18.08 19.59 -1.39
C VAL A 31 18.94 18.36 -1.72
N ARG A 32 19.90 18.04 -0.84
CA ARG A 32 20.61 16.75 -0.79
C ARG A 32 20.13 15.95 0.42
N LEU A 33 19.53 14.79 0.19
CA LEU A 33 19.18 13.84 1.24
C LEU A 33 20.13 12.64 1.15
N ASN A 34 20.82 12.29 2.23
CA ASN A 34 21.64 11.09 2.31
C ASN A 34 20.93 10.07 3.19
N VAL A 35 20.40 9.01 2.56
CA VAL A 35 19.73 7.91 3.26
C VAL A 35 20.67 6.71 3.30
N PHE A 36 21.22 6.40 4.47
CA PHE A 36 22.17 5.30 4.68
C PHE A 36 23.30 5.25 3.62
N GLY A 37 23.87 6.38 3.24
CA GLY A 37 24.94 6.48 2.23
C GLY A 37 24.45 6.62 0.78
N GLN A 38 23.17 6.44 0.49
CA GLN A 38 22.60 6.76 -0.84
C GLN A 38 22.17 8.23 -0.88
N GLU A 39 22.77 9.00 -1.79
CA GLU A 39 22.40 10.40 -2.02
C GLU A 39 21.20 10.53 -2.96
N PHE A 40 20.28 11.42 -2.60
CA PHE A 40 19.13 11.84 -3.39
C PHE A 40 19.16 13.35 -3.56
N HIS A 41 19.14 13.82 -4.82
CA HIS A 41 19.04 15.24 -5.14
C HIS A 41 17.60 15.55 -5.53
N VAL A 42 16.95 16.43 -4.76
CA VAL A 42 15.51 16.72 -4.85
C VAL A 42 15.23 18.21 -4.68
N HIS A 43 13.97 18.60 -4.84
CA HIS A 43 13.51 19.98 -4.76
C HIS A 43 12.72 20.20 -3.46
N SER A 44 13.11 21.22 -2.69
CA SER A 44 12.46 21.58 -1.44
C SER A 44 10.99 21.93 -1.65
N CYS A 45 10.64 22.62 -2.73
CA CYS A 45 9.26 23.00 -3.04
C CYS A 45 8.32 21.78 -3.14
N LEU A 46 8.77 20.69 -3.75
CA LEU A 46 7.98 19.46 -3.87
C LEU A 46 7.90 18.71 -2.55
N LEU A 47 9.00 18.62 -1.79
CA LEU A 47 8.97 18.02 -0.46
C LEU A 47 7.97 18.76 0.44
N LYS A 48 8.01 20.09 0.50
CA LYS A 48 7.11 20.90 1.32
C LYS A 48 5.65 20.77 0.88
N ALA A 49 5.39 20.70 -0.43
CA ALA A 49 4.04 20.54 -0.96
C ALA A 49 3.41 19.17 -0.64
N HIS A 50 4.24 18.13 -0.48
CA HIS A 50 3.78 16.75 -0.32
C HIS A 50 4.00 16.15 1.08
N SER A 51 4.64 16.90 1.98
CA SER A 51 4.98 16.49 3.34
C SER A 51 4.89 17.66 4.31
N ALA A 52 3.92 17.59 5.24
CA ALA A 52 3.82 18.56 6.32
C ALA A 52 5.08 18.58 7.22
N PHE A 53 5.75 17.43 7.36
CA PHE A 53 7.04 17.32 8.05
C PHE A 53 8.09 18.23 7.37
N PHE A 54 8.35 18.04 6.07
CA PHE A 54 9.35 18.85 5.37
C PHE A 54 8.95 20.33 5.27
N SER A 55 7.66 20.62 5.13
CA SER A 55 7.14 22.00 5.21
C SER A 55 7.50 22.69 6.52
N ARG A 56 7.42 21.97 7.65
CA ARG A 56 7.72 22.52 8.97
C ARG A 56 9.21 22.60 9.27
N PHE A 57 9.98 21.58 8.90
CA PHE A 57 11.33 21.39 9.40
C PHE A 57 12.45 21.81 8.44
N LEU A 58 12.18 22.00 7.14
CA LEU A 58 13.24 22.49 6.23
C LEU A 58 13.65 23.94 6.57
N ASP A 59 12.70 24.81 6.91
CA ASP A 59 12.96 26.24 7.14
C ASP A 59 13.09 26.65 8.62
N SER A 60 13.15 25.67 9.55
CA SER A 60 13.18 25.97 10.98
C SER A 60 14.40 26.82 11.36
N SER A 61 14.20 27.79 12.25
CA SER A 61 15.21 28.80 12.61
C SER A 61 16.49 28.20 13.18
N GLU A 62 16.40 27.07 13.88
CA GLU A 62 17.55 26.31 14.39
C GLU A 62 18.45 25.76 13.27
N LYS A 63 17.90 25.56 12.06
CA LYS A 63 18.59 25.01 10.89
C LYS A 63 19.08 26.06 9.89
N ARG A 64 18.73 27.34 10.08
CA ARG A 64 19.19 28.46 9.23
C ARG A 64 20.71 28.69 9.26
N PRO A 65 21.41 28.58 10.40
CA PRO A 65 22.87 28.68 10.43
C PRO A 65 23.56 27.59 9.60
N ALA A 66 22.97 26.38 9.56
CA ALA A 66 23.45 25.27 8.74
C ALA A 66 23.16 25.49 7.25
N ALA A 67 21.99 26.03 6.89
CA ALA A 67 21.67 26.40 5.51
C ALA A 67 22.58 27.53 4.98
N GLU A 68 22.90 28.53 5.80
CA GLU A 68 23.84 29.61 5.45
C GLU A 68 25.29 29.08 5.31
N SER A 69 25.68 28.09 6.12
CA SER A 69 26.98 27.41 6.04
C SER A 69 27.08 26.43 4.86
N ALA A 70 25.97 25.84 4.43
CA ALA A 70 25.91 24.99 3.24
C ALA A 70 26.05 25.81 1.96
N VAL A 71 25.42 26.99 1.90
CA VAL A 71 25.52 27.92 0.75
C VAL A 71 26.93 28.49 0.59
N THR A 72 27.71 28.62 1.67
CA THR A 72 29.09 29.11 1.59
C THR A 72 30.10 28.07 1.08
N ASN A 73 29.78 26.76 1.09
CA ASN A 73 30.67 25.69 0.66
C ASN A 73 30.08 24.68 -0.37
N GLY A 74 28.79 24.74 -0.70
CA GLY A 74 28.09 23.68 -1.43
C GLY A 74 26.89 24.13 -2.27
N ARG A 75 26.61 23.36 -3.33
CA ARG A 75 25.57 23.59 -4.35
C ARG A 75 24.13 23.57 -3.81
N TYR A 76 23.90 23.02 -2.61
CA TYR A 76 22.55 22.74 -2.08
C TYR A 76 22.19 23.66 -0.92
N ARG A 77 20.91 24.08 -0.89
CA ARG A 77 20.36 24.91 0.19
C ARG A 77 20.09 24.11 1.46
N TYR A 78 19.74 22.83 1.32
CA TYR A 78 19.48 21.94 2.44
C TYR A 78 20.25 20.64 2.26
N GLU A 79 20.97 20.22 3.30
CA GLU A 79 21.65 18.93 3.35
C GLU A 79 21.17 18.17 4.59
N TRP A 80 20.65 16.97 4.40
CA TRP A 80 20.12 16.14 5.47
C TRP A 80 20.68 14.72 5.38
N VAL A 81 20.97 14.12 6.52
CA VAL A 81 21.61 12.80 6.65
C VAL A 81 20.76 11.87 7.53
N THR A 82 20.90 10.56 7.33
CA THR A 82 20.29 9.57 8.22
C THR A 82 20.92 9.62 9.61
N GLU A 83 20.06 9.64 10.61
CA GLU A 83 20.39 9.38 12.00
C GLU A 83 19.59 8.15 12.45
N VAL A 84 20.25 7.27 13.21
CA VAL A 84 19.64 6.05 13.77
C VAL A 84 19.34 6.31 15.23
N ASP A 85 18.17 5.86 15.70
CA ASP A 85 17.80 6.01 17.10
C ASP A 85 18.74 5.22 18.04
N GLU A 86 18.74 5.58 19.33
CA GLU A 86 19.62 4.96 20.33
C GLU A 86 19.50 3.42 20.38
N ASN A 87 18.33 2.89 20.02
CA ASN A 87 18.03 1.47 20.07
C ASN A 87 18.38 0.72 18.77
N GLY A 88 18.75 1.41 17.69
CA GLY A 88 19.04 0.81 16.38
C GLY A 88 17.81 0.26 15.66
N ASP A 89 16.60 0.59 16.11
CA ASP A 89 15.33 0.05 15.64
C ASP A 89 14.67 0.96 14.60
N SER A 90 14.91 2.26 14.67
CA SER A 90 14.34 3.24 13.76
C SER A 90 15.38 4.26 13.29
N TRP A 91 15.02 5.01 12.25
CA TRP A 91 15.88 6.01 11.65
C TRP A 91 15.07 7.22 11.20
N TYR A 92 15.73 8.37 11.11
CA TYR A 92 15.14 9.61 10.61
C TYR A 92 16.17 10.46 9.88
N LEU A 93 15.69 11.45 9.13
CA LEU A 93 16.55 12.46 8.52
C LEU A 93 16.73 13.64 9.47
N THR A 94 17.96 14.07 9.67
CA THR A 94 18.33 15.28 10.41
C THR A 94 19.11 16.23 9.51
N SER A 95 19.20 17.52 9.86
CA SER A 95 20.06 18.46 9.12
C SER A 95 21.53 18.11 9.36
N ASP A 96 22.29 18.02 8.28
CA ASP A 96 23.74 17.83 8.35
C ASP A 96 24.37 19.08 8.96
N SER A 97 24.78 19.00 10.22
CA SER A 97 25.59 20.06 10.80
C SER A 97 27.00 19.90 10.25
N ALA A 98 27.56 20.96 9.68
CA ALA A 98 28.78 21.00 8.86
C ALA A 98 30.05 20.32 9.43
N THR A 99 30.00 19.77 10.64
CA THR A 99 31.01 18.93 11.27
C THR A 99 30.91 17.48 10.79
N GLY A 100 31.21 17.24 9.50
CA GLY A 100 31.53 15.94 8.88
C GLY A 100 31.11 14.69 9.65
N HIS A 101 29.81 14.54 9.92
CA HIS A 101 29.29 13.43 10.72
C HIS A 101 29.44 12.15 9.91
N GLN A 102 30.48 11.37 10.19
CA GLN A 102 30.53 9.99 9.74
C GLN A 102 29.58 9.19 10.62
N VAL A 103 28.36 9.02 10.14
CA VAL A 103 27.36 8.20 10.83
C VAL A 103 27.71 6.74 10.58
N ASP A 104 28.14 6.04 11.63
CA ASP A 104 28.31 4.59 11.60
C ASP A 104 26.94 3.92 11.70
N PHE A 105 26.56 3.17 10.66
CA PHE A 105 25.29 2.46 10.58
C PHE A 105 25.40 0.99 11.04
N ALA A 106 26.55 0.55 11.56
CA ALA A 106 26.79 -0.85 11.95
C ALA A 106 25.81 -1.36 13.02
N GLY A 107 25.24 -0.46 13.84
CA GLY A 107 24.25 -0.78 14.86
C GLY A 107 22.81 -0.90 14.37
N TYR A 108 22.51 -0.55 13.11
CA TYR A 108 21.14 -0.59 12.60
C TYR A 108 20.67 -2.01 12.32
N LYS A 109 19.54 -2.40 12.90
CA LYS A 109 19.10 -3.81 12.93
C LYS A 109 18.49 -4.31 11.62
N THR A 110 18.15 -3.43 10.70
CA THR A 110 17.48 -3.80 9.44
C THR A 110 18.38 -3.51 8.22
N SER A 111 17.93 -3.93 7.03
CA SER A 111 18.73 -3.75 5.81
C SER A 111 18.63 -2.31 5.32
N GLN A 112 19.76 -1.61 5.38
CA GLN A 112 19.95 -0.26 4.85
C GLN A 112 19.52 -0.16 3.38
N LEU A 113 19.82 -1.18 2.55
CA LEU A 113 19.41 -1.22 1.14
C LEU A 113 17.88 -1.26 0.97
N PHE A 114 17.15 -1.92 1.87
CA PHE A 114 15.70 -1.91 1.82
C PHE A 114 15.14 -0.54 2.19
N GLU A 115 15.67 0.10 3.23
CA GLU A 115 15.26 1.45 3.65
C GLU A 115 15.52 2.50 2.56
N GLN A 116 16.70 2.46 1.93
CA GLN A 116 17.01 3.26 0.75
C GLN A 116 15.98 3.05 -0.37
N GLY A 117 15.64 1.79 -0.66
CA GLY A 117 14.65 1.43 -1.68
C GLY A 117 13.25 1.95 -1.35
N TYR A 118 12.80 1.84 -0.10
CA TYR A 118 11.49 2.33 0.32
C TYR A 118 11.42 3.85 0.26
N PHE A 119 12.46 4.54 0.73
CA PHE A 119 12.53 6.00 0.67
C PHE A 119 12.60 6.51 -0.78
N HIS A 120 13.38 5.85 -1.64
CA HIS A 120 13.42 6.13 -3.08
C HIS A 120 12.03 6.04 -3.71
N LYS A 121 11.26 4.98 -3.42
CA LYS A 121 9.89 4.81 -3.94
C LYS A 121 8.91 5.86 -3.39
N LEU A 122 9.10 6.30 -2.14
CA LEU A 122 8.32 7.40 -1.58
C LEU A 122 8.62 8.72 -2.31
N LEU A 123 9.88 8.99 -2.65
CA LEU A 123 10.24 10.10 -3.52
C LEU A 123 9.64 9.93 -4.93
N CYS A 124 9.63 8.73 -5.50
CA CYS A 124 8.92 8.49 -6.76
C CYS A 124 7.44 8.89 -6.67
N ALA A 125 6.76 8.59 -5.55
CA ALA A 125 5.38 9.05 -5.33
C ALA A 125 5.26 10.58 -5.31
N VAL A 126 6.19 11.29 -4.67
CA VAL A 126 6.25 12.77 -4.66
C VAL A 126 6.39 13.35 -6.07
N TYR A 127 7.20 12.72 -6.92
CA TYR A 127 7.46 13.19 -8.30
C TYR A 127 6.48 12.62 -9.34
N GLY A 128 5.52 11.78 -8.93
CA GLY A 128 4.64 11.08 -9.87
C GLY A 128 5.36 10.07 -10.77
N HIS A 129 6.57 9.63 -10.38
CA HIS A 129 7.30 8.59 -11.07
C HIS A 129 6.71 7.20 -10.76
N THR A 130 6.76 6.30 -11.72
CA THR A 130 6.32 4.91 -11.52
C THR A 130 7.30 4.13 -10.66
N TYR A 131 6.78 3.27 -9.80
CA TYR A 131 7.55 2.27 -9.07
C TYR A 131 6.71 0.99 -8.90
N GLU A 132 7.36 -0.09 -8.49
CA GLU A 132 6.69 -1.37 -8.23
C GLU A 132 6.73 -1.71 -6.75
N LEU A 133 5.64 -2.31 -6.25
CA LEU A 133 5.65 -2.97 -4.95
C LEU A 133 6.03 -4.44 -5.13
N THR A 134 6.78 -4.97 -4.18
CA THR A 134 7.24 -6.37 -4.16
C THR A 134 6.44 -7.24 -3.21
N GLY A 135 5.60 -6.64 -2.36
CA GLY A 135 4.64 -7.35 -1.52
C GLY A 135 4.24 -6.61 -0.25
N LEU A 136 3.55 -7.33 0.65
CA LEU A 136 2.98 -6.77 1.87
C LEU A 136 4.02 -6.17 2.83
N LYS A 137 5.22 -6.78 2.95
CA LYS A 137 6.26 -6.29 3.85
C LYS A 137 6.71 -4.88 3.46
N GLU A 138 6.91 -4.67 2.16
CA GLU A 138 7.25 -3.36 1.60
C GLU A 138 6.09 -2.37 1.78
N LEU A 139 4.84 -2.78 1.51
CA LEU A 139 3.69 -1.90 1.76
C LEU A 139 3.64 -1.44 3.22
N LYS A 140 3.84 -2.34 4.19
CA LYS A 140 3.88 -1.99 5.63
C LYS A 140 4.99 -0.98 5.93
N ALA A 141 6.20 -1.20 5.42
CA ALA A 141 7.32 -0.30 5.63
C ALA A 141 7.08 1.09 5.02
N MET A 142 6.58 1.14 3.78
CA MET A 142 6.25 2.39 3.10
C MET A 142 5.11 3.15 3.80
N VAL A 143 4.10 2.46 4.32
CA VAL A 143 3.05 3.10 5.15
C VAL A 143 3.65 3.74 6.40
N SER A 144 4.53 3.03 7.11
CA SER A 144 5.20 3.58 8.31
C SER A 144 6.07 4.79 7.96
N LEU A 145 6.82 4.72 6.87
CA LEU A 145 7.68 5.81 6.40
C LEU A 145 6.86 7.04 5.97
N ALA A 146 5.79 6.82 5.23
CA ALA A 146 4.87 7.86 4.80
C ALA A 146 4.12 8.48 6.00
N ASP A 147 3.78 7.70 7.02
CA ASP A 147 3.19 8.21 8.25
C ASP A 147 4.16 9.15 8.98
N TYR A 148 5.40 8.69 9.20
CA TYR A 148 6.43 9.46 9.88
C TYR A 148 6.72 10.80 9.20
N TYR A 149 6.91 10.79 7.88
CA TYR A 149 7.17 12.00 7.10
C TYR A 149 5.89 12.74 6.68
N CYS A 150 4.71 12.39 7.22
CA CYS A 150 3.43 13.02 6.90
C CYS A 150 3.11 13.08 5.39
N MET A 151 3.33 11.96 4.70
CA MET A 151 3.14 11.75 3.25
C MET A 151 2.08 10.68 2.93
N LEU A 152 1.26 10.22 3.88
CA LEU A 152 0.19 9.25 3.63
C LEU A 152 -0.71 9.62 2.43
N PRO A 153 -1.18 10.87 2.25
CA PRO A 153 -1.99 11.23 1.08
C PRO A 153 -1.25 11.07 -0.25
N THR A 154 0.04 11.42 -0.27
CA THR A 154 0.89 11.33 -1.47
C THR A 154 1.10 9.87 -1.84
N PHE A 155 1.44 9.03 -0.87
CA PHE A 155 1.63 7.59 -1.09
C PHE A 155 0.30 6.89 -1.43
N SER A 156 -0.80 7.25 -0.77
CA SER A 156 -2.13 6.68 -1.06
C SER A 156 -2.55 6.90 -2.51
N ARG A 157 -2.39 8.12 -3.03
CA ARG A 157 -2.75 8.45 -4.42
C ARG A 157 -1.89 7.74 -5.46
N SER A 158 -0.60 7.51 -5.18
CA SER A 158 0.27 6.80 -6.12
C SER A 158 -0.06 5.31 -6.21
N LEU A 159 -0.61 4.69 -5.15
CA LEU A 159 -0.94 3.27 -5.11
C LEU A 159 -1.97 2.84 -6.15
N ASP A 160 -3.01 3.65 -6.40
CA ASP A 160 -4.06 3.29 -7.36
C ASP A 160 -3.48 3.03 -8.75
N VAL A 161 -2.58 3.92 -9.20
CA VAL A 161 -1.92 3.80 -10.50
C VAL A 161 -1.04 2.55 -10.55
N ILE A 162 -0.33 2.24 -9.47
CA ILE A 162 0.64 1.15 -9.41
C ILE A 162 -0.07 -0.21 -9.39
N LEU A 163 -1.10 -0.33 -8.55
CA LEU A 163 -1.85 -1.57 -8.36
C LEU A 163 -2.68 -1.90 -9.60
N LEU A 164 -3.27 -0.89 -10.26
CA LEU A 164 -4.05 -1.11 -11.47
C LEU A 164 -3.18 -1.40 -12.71
N ARG A 165 -1.93 -0.90 -12.76
CA ARG A 165 -1.04 -1.12 -13.91
C ARG A 165 -0.23 -2.41 -13.83
N SER A 166 0.12 -2.87 -12.63
CA SER A 166 0.98 -4.03 -12.45
C SER A 166 0.25 -5.16 -11.73
N SER A 167 -0.01 -6.26 -12.42
CA SER A 167 -0.50 -7.50 -11.80
C SER A 167 0.56 -8.22 -10.94
N LYS A 168 1.80 -7.70 -10.90
CA LYS A 168 2.94 -8.31 -10.21
C LYS A 168 3.35 -7.61 -8.92
N HIS A 169 2.45 -6.83 -8.32
CA HIS A 169 2.74 -6.05 -7.10
C HIS A 169 3.02 -6.90 -5.83
N GLY A 170 3.06 -8.23 -5.93
CA GLY A 170 3.44 -9.17 -4.87
C GLY A 170 2.50 -9.26 -3.65
N ILE A 171 1.44 -8.45 -3.61
CA ILE A 171 0.42 -8.47 -2.55
C ILE A 171 -0.65 -9.48 -2.94
N ASN A 172 -0.77 -10.55 -2.15
CA ASN A 172 -1.78 -11.56 -2.35
C ASN A 172 -3.00 -11.24 -1.47
N MET A 173 -3.93 -10.45 -2.00
CA MET A 173 -5.11 -10.00 -1.25
C MET A 173 -5.93 -11.15 -0.66
N ARG A 174 -6.06 -12.27 -1.38
CA ARG A 174 -6.80 -13.45 -0.90
C ARG A 174 -6.27 -13.96 0.45
N HIS A 175 -4.96 -13.98 0.64
CA HIS A 175 -4.34 -14.50 1.87
C HIS A 175 -3.93 -13.41 2.86
N GLN A 176 -3.81 -12.16 2.40
CA GLN A 176 -3.26 -11.04 3.17
C GLN A 176 -4.30 -9.96 3.50
N CYS A 177 -5.57 -10.13 3.13
CA CYS A 177 -6.64 -9.15 3.35
C CYS A 177 -6.73 -8.62 4.79
N ARG A 178 -6.51 -9.49 5.80
CA ARG A 178 -6.51 -9.11 7.23
C ARG A 178 -5.42 -8.11 7.60
N ASP A 179 -4.28 -8.19 6.95
CA ASP A 179 -3.15 -7.28 7.15
C ASP A 179 -3.28 -6.02 6.28
N VAL A 180 -3.82 -6.15 5.08
CA VAL A 180 -3.99 -5.03 4.14
C VAL A 180 -5.12 -4.11 4.58
N PHE A 181 -6.23 -4.63 5.09
CA PHE A 181 -7.41 -3.84 5.41
C PHE A 181 -7.16 -2.69 6.40
N PRO A 182 -6.43 -2.89 7.52
CA PRO A 182 -6.06 -1.78 8.40
C PRO A 182 -5.09 -0.77 7.76
N LEU A 183 -4.17 -1.24 6.90
CA LEU A 183 -3.26 -0.35 6.17
C LEU A 183 -4.03 0.51 5.18
N ALA A 184 -4.99 -0.08 4.46
CA ALA A 184 -5.87 0.62 3.54
C ALA A 184 -6.70 1.69 4.26
N ALA A 185 -7.18 1.39 5.46
CA ALA A 185 -7.87 2.36 6.31
C ALA A 185 -6.97 3.54 6.72
N LYS A 186 -5.74 3.25 7.17
CA LYS A 186 -4.75 4.28 7.50
C LYS A 186 -4.37 5.15 6.30
N LEU A 187 -4.25 4.52 5.14
CA LEU A 187 -3.99 5.17 3.86
C LEU A 187 -5.22 5.83 3.25
N ARG A 188 -6.40 5.75 3.88
CA ARG A 188 -7.69 6.17 3.30
C ARG A 188 -7.82 5.77 1.81
N ASN A 189 -7.28 4.60 1.44
CA ASN A 189 -7.17 4.16 0.05
C ASN A 189 -8.36 3.26 -0.29
N LYS A 190 -9.33 3.80 -1.04
CA LYS A 190 -10.58 3.11 -1.36
C LYS A 190 -10.35 1.80 -2.12
N LEU A 191 -9.42 1.77 -3.08
CA LEU A 191 -9.13 0.57 -3.87
C LEU A 191 -8.68 -0.58 -2.97
N LEU A 192 -7.61 -0.39 -2.20
CA LEU A 192 -7.10 -1.40 -1.28
C LEU A 192 -8.13 -1.81 -0.22
N PHE A 193 -8.93 -0.84 0.25
CA PHE A 193 -9.94 -1.09 1.28
C PHE A 193 -11.05 -1.98 0.75
N THR A 194 -11.62 -1.66 -0.42
CA THR A 194 -12.67 -2.46 -1.05
C THR A 194 -12.16 -3.85 -1.45
N GLU A 195 -10.95 -3.95 -2.03
CA GLU A 195 -10.34 -5.23 -2.40
C GLU A 195 -10.20 -6.16 -1.19
N SER A 196 -9.61 -5.65 -0.11
CA SER A 196 -9.40 -6.44 1.10
C SER A 196 -10.71 -6.73 1.83
N LEU A 197 -11.70 -5.83 1.80
CA LEU A 197 -13.03 -6.06 2.34
C LEU A 197 -13.72 -7.25 1.66
N ILE A 198 -13.72 -7.31 0.32
CA ILE A 198 -14.33 -8.40 -0.44
C ILE A 198 -13.70 -9.74 -0.04
N TRP A 199 -12.37 -9.82 0.08
CA TRP A 199 -11.69 -11.04 0.52
C TRP A 199 -11.93 -11.37 2.01
N LEU A 200 -12.17 -10.38 2.86
CA LEU A 200 -12.50 -10.58 4.27
C LEU A 200 -13.88 -11.19 4.48
N THR A 201 -14.86 -10.79 3.67
CA THR A 201 -16.24 -11.26 3.72
C THR A 201 -16.51 -12.45 2.82
N GLY A 202 -15.59 -12.73 1.89
CA GLY A 202 -15.78 -13.71 0.84
C GLY A 202 -16.04 -15.12 1.33
N PRO A 203 -15.17 -15.72 2.19
CA PRO A 203 -15.42 -17.02 2.82
C PRO A 203 -16.73 -16.99 3.61
N PHE A 204 -17.80 -17.56 3.06
CA PHE A 204 -19.14 -17.37 3.59
C PHE A 204 -19.36 -18.16 4.87
N SER A 205 -18.88 -19.41 4.92
CA SER A 205 -19.04 -20.26 6.10
C SER A 205 -18.17 -19.79 7.27
N ASN A 206 -16.95 -19.31 6.97
CA ASN A 206 -16.01 -18.83 7.98
C ASN A 206 -15.30 -17.53 7.55
N PRO A 207 -15.98 -16.38 7.63
CA PRO A 207 -15.45 -15.14 7.10
C PRO A 207 -14.24 -14.63 7.90
N ALA A 208 -13.22 -14.19 7.18
CA ALA A 208 -11.92 -13.82 7.73
C ALA A 208 -11.97 -12.56 8.62
N TYR A 209 -12.99 -11.71 8.46
CA TYR A 209 -13.16 -10.51 9.29
C TYR A 209 -13.34 -10.83 10.79
N LYS A 210 -13.83 -12.05 11.13
CA LYS A 210 -14.02 -12.46 12.53
C LYS A 210 -12.75 -12.36 13.36
N ALA A 211 -11.60 -12.52 12.70
CA ALA A 211 -10.28 -12.51 13.31
C ALA A 211 -9.54 -11.15 13.17
N LEU A 212 -10.24 -10.08 12.78
CA LEU A 212 -9.71 -8.71 12.87
C LEU A 212 -9.61 -8.27 14.33
N LYS A 213 -8.54 -7.53 14.63
CA LYS A 213 -8.27 -6.99 15.98
C LYS A 213 -8.99 -5.67 16.23
N ASP A 214 -9.06 -4.80 15.23
CA ASP A 214 -9.71 -3.50 15.32
C ASP A 214 -11.25 -3.68 15.32
N PRO A 215 -11.95 -3.25 16.38
CA PRO A 215 -13.39 -3.43 16.49
C PRO A 215 -14.20 -2.56 15.51
N LYS A 216 -13.71 -1.36 15.16
CA LYS A 216 -14.38 -0.47 14.19
C LYS A 216 -14.31 -1.10 12.80
N LEU A 217 -13.13 -1.54 12.38
CA LEU A 217 -12.93 -2.22 11.10
C LEU A 217 -13.68 -3.56 11.05
N LYS A 218 -13.68 -4.31 12.15
CA LYS A 218 -14.45 -5.56 12.25
C LYS A 218 -15.95 -5.33 12.10
N LYS A 219 -16.49 -4.23 12.64
CA LYS A 219 -17.90 -3.85 12.51
C LYS A 219 -18.26 -3.51 11.07
N ILE A 220 -17.43 -2.71 10.38
CA ILE A 220 -17.62 -2.38 8.95
C ILE A 220 -17.63 -3.65 8.10
N ALA A 221 -16.64 -4.53 8.28
CA ALA A 221 -16.59 -5.80 7.55
C ALA A 221 -17.77 -6.73 7.87
N HIS A 222 -18.28 -6.69 9.10
CA HIS A 222 -19.47 -7.44 9.45
C HIS A 222 -20.72 -6.94 8.71
N TYR A 223 -20.91 -5.63 8.56
CA TYR A 223 -22.03 -5.08 7.80
C TYR A 223 -21.97 -5.48 6.33
N ALA A 224 -20.81 -5.35 5.68
CA ALA A 224 -20.64 -5.81 4.30
C ALA A 224 -20.95 -7.32 4.15
N TYR A 225 -20.58 -8.15 5.13
CA TYR A 225 -20.95 -9.57 5.16
C TYR A 225 -22.48 -9.78 5.30
N LEU A 226 -23.16 -8.96 6.09
CA LEU A 226 -24.62 -9.03 6.23
C LEU A 226 -25.33 -8.67 4.91
N GLU A 227 -24.78 -7.74 4.13
CA GLU A 227 -25.30 -7.42 2.79
C GLU A 227 -25.16 -8.60 1.82
N VAL A 228 -24.00 -9.27 1.82
CA VAL A 228 -23.81 -10.52 1.06
C VAL A 228 -24.84 -11.56 1.52
N SER A 229 -25.07 -11.71 2.82
CA SER A 229 -26.06 -12.63 3.38
C SER A 229 -27.50 -12.28 2.97
N ALA A 230 -27.82 -10.99 2.87
CA ALA A 230 -29.10 -10.52 2.36
C ALA A 230 -29.27 -10.85 0.87
N LYS A 231 -28.21 -10.70 0.05
CA LYS A 231 -28.20 -11.14 -1.36
C LYS A 231 -28.47 -12.65 -1.47
N VAL A 232 -27.87 -13.48 -0.60
CA VAL A 232 -28.15 -14.94 -0.55
C VAL A 232 -29.62 -15.22 -0.24
N THR A 233 -30.18 -14.51 0.73
CA THR A 233 -31.59 -14.69 1.13
C THR A 233 -32.55 -14.26 0.02
N ALA A 234 -32.22 -13.20 -0.72
CA ALA A 234 -33.00 -12.75 -1.87
C ALA A 234 -33.05 -13.82 -2.98
N VAL A 235 -31.92 -14.46 -3.30
CA VAL A 235 -31.86 -15.57 -4.26
C VAL A 235 -32.72 -16.74 -3.80
N HIS A 236 -32.64 -17.11 -2.52
CA HIS A 236 -33.44 -18.20 -1.97
C HIS A 236 -34.95 -17.90 -2.06
N ARG A 237 -35.36 -16.67 -1.72
CA ARG A 237 -36.77 -16.25 -1.81
C ARG A 237 -37.29 -16.30 -3.25
N GLU A 238 -36.52 -15.77 -4.20
CA GLU A 238 -36.89 -15.76 -5.62
C GLU A 238 -36.98 -17.20 -6.18
N SER A 239 -36.06 -18.09 -5.76
CA SER A 239 -36.10 -19.54 -6.07
C SER A 239 -37.41 -20.19 -5.68
N VAL A 240 -37.79 -20.03 -4.41
CA VAL A 240 -39.01 -20.62 -3.85
C VAL A 240 -40.25 -20.06 -4.57
N SER A 241 -40.30 -18.75 -4.80
CA SER A 241 -41.44 -18.12 -5.49
C SER A 241 -41.60 -18.57 -6.94
N SER A 242 -40.50 -18.91 -7.61
CA SER A 242 -40.50 -19.35 -9.01
C SER A 242 -40.79 -20.85 -9.17
N ASN A 243 -41.09 -21.55 -8.07
CA ASN A 243 -41.30 -22.99 -8.03
C ASN A 243 -40.15 -23.82 -8.66
N ARG A 244 -38.95 -23.22 -8.72
CA ARG A 244 -37.74 -23.90 -9.18
C ARG A 244 -37.36 -24.89 -8.09
N LYS A 245 -37.48 -26.19 -8.37
CA LYS A 245 -37.19 -27.24 -7.39
C LYS A 245 -35.82 -26.98 -6.76
N ASN A 246 -35.78 -26.94 -5.43
CA ASN A 246 -34.54 -26.87 -4.67
C ASN A 246 -33.68 -28.10 -5.02
N LEU A 247 -32.61 -27.90 -5.79
CA LEU A 247 -31.57 -28.91 -5.99
C LEU A 247 -30.80 -29.22 -4.70
N LEU A 248 -31.05 -28.49 -3.60
CA LEU A 248 -30.50 -28.77 -2.27
C LEU A 248 -30.84 -30.18 -1.72
N SER A 249 -31.67 -30.97 -2.40
CA SER A 249 -31.85 -32.40 -2.11
C SER A 249 -30.76 -33.31 -2.73
N THR A 250 -29.77 -32.77 -3.43
CA THR A 250 -28.64 -33.56 -3.94
C THR A 250 -27.70 -33.96 -2.80
N SER A 251 -27.35 -35.23 -2.74
CA SER A 251 -26.52 -35.92 -1.73
C SER A 251 -25.07 -35.42 -1.58
N TYR A 252 -24.72 -34.25 -2.11
CA TYR A 252 -23.37 -33.70 -2.11
C TYR A 252 -23.25 -32.56 -1.11
N SER A 253 -22.29 -32.67 -0.18
CA SER A 253 -21.86 -31.56 0.67
C SER A 253 -21.17 -30.52 -0.21
N MET A 254 -21.86 -29.43 -0.52
CA MET A 254 -21.38 -28.34 -1.37
C MET A 254 -21.53 -27.01 -0.65
N TYR A 255 -20.53 -26.14 -0.79
CA TYR A 255 -20.61 -24.77 -0.28
C TYR A 255 -21.63 -23.95 -1.08
N LEU A 256 -22.28 -22.99 -0.42
CA LEU A 256 -23.32 -22.18 -1.04
C LEU A 256 -22.86 -21.40 -2.29
N PRO A 257 -21.69 -20.74 -2.31
CA PRO A 257 -21.23 -20.07 -3.52
C PRO A 257 -21.03 -21.03 -4.70
N GLU A 258 -20.54 -22.24 -4.44
CA GLU A 258 -20.39 -23.28 -5.46
C GLU A 258 -21.73 -23.78 -6.00
N TYR A 259 -22.71 -24.00 -5.11
CA TYR A 259 -24.09 -24.34 -5.48
C TYR A 259 -24.71 -23.28 -6.38
N TYR A 260 -24.65 -22.01 -5.99
CA TYR A 260 -25.23 -20.91 -6.77
C TYR A 260 -24.50 -20.66 -8.09
N ARG A 261 -23.19 -20.94 -8.17
CA ARG A 261 -22.45 -20.87 -9.43
C ARG A 261 -22.96 -21.92 -10.43
N MET A 262 -23.10 -23.18 -10.01
CA MET A 262 -23.67 -24.22 -10.88
C MET A 262 -25.07 -23.84 -11.35
N TRP A 263 -25.87 -23.30 -10.44
CA TRP A 263 -27.23 -22.91 -10.75
C TRP A 263 -27.32 -21.74 -11.74
N LYS A 264 -26.35 -20.81 -11.70
CA LYS A 264 -26.24 -19.71 -12.67
C LYS A 264 -25.95 -20.21 -14.08
N ASP A 265 -25.10 -21.23 -14.20
CA ASP A 265 -24.73 -21.81 -15.50
C ASP A 265 -25.89 -22.62 -16.11
N GLU A 266 -26.71 -23.28 -15.28
CA GLU A 266 -27.83 -24.12 -15.72
C GLU A 266 -29.17 -23.37 -15.90
N PHE A 267 -29.46 -22.35 -15.09
CA PHE A 267 -30.79 -21.73 -15.01
C PHE A 267 -30.76 -20.19 -15.00
N GLY A 268 -30.03 -19.60 -15.96
CA GLY A 268 -29.92 -18.14 -16.12
C GLY A 268 -31.26 -17.37 -16.03
N GLY A 269 -31.18 -16.08 -15.67
CA GLY A 269 -32.31 -15.15 -15.71
C GLY A 269 -32.74 -14.52 -14.38
N MET A 270 -32.28 -15.02 -13.23
CA MET A 270 -32.56 -14.40 -11.92
C MET A 270 -31.62 -13.22 -11.68
N GLN A 271 -32.16 -12.02 -11.49
CA GLN A 271 -31.35 -10.83 -11.23
C GLN A 271 -30.64 -10.90 -9.88
N SER A 272 -31.32 -11.44 -8.86
CA SER A 272 -30.72 -11.67 -7.54
C SER A 272 -29.49 -12.60 -7.62
N LEU A 273 -29.57 -13.66 -8.44
CA LEU A 273 -28.46 -14.61 -8.64
C LEU A 273 -27.30 -13.97 -9.39
N LYS A 274 -27.60 -13.15 -10.40
CA LYS A 274 -26.58 -12.37 -11.12
C LYS A 274 -25.83 -11.45 -10.18
N ALA A 275 -26.54 -10.71 -9.33
CA ALA A 275 -25.96 -9.82 -8.33
C ALA A 275 -25.12 -10.58 -7.28
N LEU A 276 -25.61 -11.72 -6.79
CA LEU A 276 -24.89 -12.55 -5.82
C LEU A 276 -23.58 -13.13 -6.42
N MET A 277 -23.60 -13.50 -7.70
CA MET A 277 -22.45 -14.09 -8.41
C MET A 277 -21.52 -13.05 -9.04
N GLN A 278 -21.72 -11.76 -8.77
CA GLN A 278 -20.89 -10.70 -9.32
C GLN A 278 -19.50 -10.72 -8.67
N ASN A 279 -18.46 -10.44 -9.47
CA ASN A 279 -17.11 -10.17 -8.98
C ASN A 279 -16.92 -8.65 -8.94
N ASN A 280 -16.76 -8.09 -7.74
CA ASN A 280 -16.52 -6.67 -7.54
C ASN A 280 -15.02 -6.33 -7.35
N LEU A 281 -14.12 -7.31 -7.49
CA LEU A 281 -12.69 -7.08 -7.48
C LEU A 281 -12.23 -6.38 -8.76
N ARG A 282 -11.47 -5.31 -8.59
CA ARG A 282 -10.79 -4.53 -9.63
C ARG A 282 -9.37 -5.03 -9.88
N LEU A 283 -8.66 -5.49 -8.85
CA LEU A 283 -7.29 -6.02 -9.00
C LEU A 283 -7.27 -7.45 -9.56
N SER A 284 -8.36 -8.20 -9.35
CA SER A 284 -8.51 -9.56 -9.86
C SER A 284 -9.85 -9.75 -10.60
N PRO A 285 -10.05 -9.08 -11.76
CA PRO A 285 -11.32 -9.08 -12.47
C PRO A 285 -11.72 -10.46 -13.02
N ASN A 286 -10.76 -11.36 -13.21
CA ASN A 286 -10.97 -12.71 -13.72
C ASN A 286 -11.36 -13.73 -12.64
N GLU A 287 -11.36 -13.34 -11.36
CA GLU A 287 -11.79 -14.20 -10.26
C GLU A 287 -13.28 -14.51 -10.35
N LYS A 288 -13.64 -15.69 -9.86
CA LYS A 288 -15.03 -16.16 -9.88
C LYS A 288 -15.45 -16.57 -8.48
N ALA A 289 -16.67 -16.22 -8.10
CA ALA A 289 -17.30 -16.79 -6.91
C ALA A 289 -17.36 -18.32 -7.04
N GLY A 290 -17.29 -19.03 -5.92
CA GLY A 290 -17.30 -20.50 -5.87
C GLY A 290 -16.38 -21.05 -4.77
N GLY A 291 -16.39 -22.38 -4.61
CA GLY A 291 -16.01 -22.97 -3.32
C GLY A 291 -16.86 -22.33 -2.22
N ASP A 292 -16.20 -21.87 -1.14
CA ASP A 292 -16.85 -21.11 -0.07
C ASP A 292 -16.80 -19.59 -0.26
N VAL A 293 -16.44 -19.05 -1.44
CA VAL A 293 -16.20 -17.61 -1.61
C VAL A 293 -17.25 -16.90 -2.47
N PHE A 294 -17.90 -15.87 -1.91
CA PHE A 294 -18.59 -14.81 -2.67
C PHE A 294 -17.68 -13.60 -2.91
N LEU A 295 -17.89 -12.88 -4.01
CA LEU A 295 -17.08 -11.71 -4.41
C LEU A 295 -17.92 -10.44 -4.64
N CYS A 296 -19.17 -10.45 -4.20
CA CYS A 296 -20.17 -9.42 -4.48
C CYS A 296 -20.38 -8.43 -3.32
N ALA A 297 -19.47 -8.42 -2.34
CA ALA A 297 -19.48 -7.41 -1.29
C ALA A 297 -19.23 -6.03 -1.92
N GLU A 298 -19.91 -5.02 -1.38
CA GLU A 298 -19.84 -3.63 -1.78
C GLU A 298 -19.69 -2.78 -0.52
N ILE A 299 -19.27 -1.53 -0.70
CA ILE A 299 -19.25 -0.55 0.36
C ILE A 299 -19.44 0.83 -0.26
N ASP A 300 -20.37 1.59 0.31
CA ASP A 300 -20.63 2.96 -0.11
C ASP A 300 -19.65 3.93 0.55
N ASP A 301 -19.51 5.12 -0.05
CA ASP A 301 -18.60 6.16 0.48
C ASP A 301 -18.98 6.62 1.89
N ALA A 302 -20.27 6.54 2.24
CA ALA A 302 -20.78 6.89 3.57
C ALA A 302 -20.37 5.87 4.66
N ASP A 303 -20.01 4.65 4.28
CA ASP A 303 -19.64 3.58 5.20
C ASP A 303 -18.12 3.42 5.36
N LEU A 304 -17.33 4.21 4.62
CA LEU A 304 -15.89 4.26 4.78
C LEU A 304 -15.52 4.82 6.17
N PRO A 305 -14.41 4.36 6.79
CA PRO A 305 -14.02 4.83 8.10
C PRO A 305 -13.45 6.25 8.12
N TRP A 306 -13.38 6.92 6.96
CA TRP A 306 -12.93 8.29 6.71
C TRP A 306 -13.93 9.00 5.79
N ASP A 307 -13.95 10.33 5.79
CA ASP A 307 -14.72 11.12 4.82
C ASP A 307 -13.93 11.28 3.51
N VAL A 308 -14.56 10.92 2.39
CA VAL A 308 -13.95 10.99 1.05
C VAL A 308 -13.66 12.41 0.57
N ASN A 309 -14.28 13.42 1.20
CA ASN A 309 -14.07 14.83 0.90
C ASN A 309 -13.04 15.48 1.83
N GLU A 310 -12.57 14.77 2.85
CA GLU A 310 -11.60 15.28 3.81
C GLU A 310 -10.22 15.36 3.13
N VAL A 311 -9.72 16.58 2.98
CA VAL A 311 -8.40 16.86 2.39
C VAL A 311 -7.29 16.90 3.43
N ASP A 312 -7.64 17.15 4.70
CA ASP A 312 -6.72 17.13 5.83
C ASP A 312 -6.61 15.68 6.34
N TRP A 313 -5.38 15.23 6.60
CA TRP A 313 -5.08 13.82 6.85
C TRP A 313 -4.72 13.52 8.29
#